data_AF-I2DV82-F1
#
_entry.id   AF-I2DV82-F1
#
_cell.length_a   1.000
_cell.length_b   1.000
_cell.length_c   1.000
_cell.angle_alpha   90.00
_cell.angle_beta   90.00
_cell.angle_gamma   90.00
#
_symmetry.space_group_name_H-M   'P 1'
#
loop_
_entity.id
_entity.type
_entity.pdbx_description
1 polymer ?
#
loop_
_entity_poly.entity_id
_entity_poly.type
_entity_poly.pdbx_seq_one_letter_code
_entity_poly.pdbx_strand_id
1 'polypeptide(L)'
;MKIGSSSAGKSAAATSGANGTYNVSLTGLTAPFLITATEPSGVPSMLYSVVASASTNNGAPATANVTPLTTAVSALMTLSGNPATLANNASAITPSAIATAETALDAAIAPILSANGIATSPDPVGTVFTPNQTGVDAVIDSIAVTPSATGSGLQITSLANPDTAIQLNSGTTVSAALAAPAQRAKLSGELASLACRLRVGRSGPRDGYLGQQLHPGDRRELPE
;
A
#
# COMPACT_ATOMS: atom_id res chain seq x y z
N MET A 1 10.49 -0.41 19.08
CA MET A 1 10.31 -1.75 18.45
C MET A 1 10.84 -2.82 19.39
N LYS A 2 10.18 -3.97 19.48
CA LYS A 2 10.57 -5.12 20.31
C LYS A 2 10.56 -6.40 19.46
N ILE A 3 11.58 -7.24 19.60
CA ILE A 3 11.72 -8.55 18.96
C ILE A 3 11.67 -9.60 20.07
N GLY A 4 10.72 -10.52 20.01
CA GLY A 4 10.62 -11.66 20.93
C GLY A 4 11.03 -12.97 20.26
N SER A 5 11.75 -13.82 20.98
CA SER A 5 12.17 -15.15 20.50
C SER A 5 11.44 -16.29 21.20
N SER A 6 11.23 -17.38 20.45
CA SER A 6 10.56 -18.61 20.92
C SER A 6 11.28 -19.32 22.07
N SER A 7 12.59 -19.17 22.21
CA SER A 7 13.37 -19.82 23.26
C SER A 7 13.63 -18.88 24.45
N ALA A 8 13.15 -19.31 25.63
CA ALA A 8 13.40 -18.71 26.95
C ALA A 8 12.76 -17.34 27.27
N GLY A 9 11.74 -16.88 26.54
CA GLY A 9 11.06 -15.60 26.82
C GLY A 9 11.97 -14.37 26.67
N LYS A 10 13.08 -14.54 25.93
CA LYS A 10 14.03 -13.48 25.67
C LYS A 10 13.47 -12.52 24.62
N SER A 11 13.84 -11.26 24.78
CA SER A 11 13.51 -10.23 23.80
C SER A 11 14.64 -9.24 23.66
N ALA A 12 14.75 -8.65 22.48
CA ALA A 12 15.61 -7.50 22.20
C ALA A 12 14.74 -6.33 21.78
N ALA A 13 15.25 -5.11 21.92
CA ALA A 13 14.53 -3.90 21.51
C ALA A 13 15.47 -2.95 20.77
N ALA A 14 14.90 -2.20 19.85
CA ALA A 14 15.55 -1.06 19.21
C ALA A 14 14.53 0.03 18.93
N THR A 15 15.05 1.21 18.61
CA THR A 15 14.28 2.33 18.09
C THR A 15 14.65 2.49 16.63
N SER A 16 13.66 2.70 15.76
CA SER A 16 13.93 3.04 14.37
C SER A 16 14.50 4.46 14.27
N GLY A 17 15.40 4.67 13.31
CA GLY A 17 15.84 6.00 12.93
C GLY A 17 14.73 6.80 12.23
N ALA A 18 15.01 8.06 11.92
CA ALA A 18 14.07 8.97 11.25
C ALA A 18 13.63 8.49 9.85
N ASN A 19 14.39 7.58 9.24
CA ASN A 19 14.09 6.95 7.95
C ASN A 19 13.40 5.57 8.10
N GLY A 20 12.96 5.20 9.31
CA GLY A 20 12.32 3.90 9.59
C GLY A 20 13.29 2.72 9.70
N THR A 21 14.58 2.88 9.41
CA THR A 21 15.57 1.80 9.52
C THR A 21 15.89 1.47 10.97
N TYR A 22 16.17 0.20 11.26
CA TYR A 22 16.55 -0.24 12.58
C TYR A 22 17.52 -1.42 12.49
N ASN A 23 18.33 -1.61 13.53
CA ASN A 23 19.19 -2.77 13.69
C ASN A 23 19.02 -3.30 15.10
N VAL A 24 18.83 -4.62 15.22
CA VAL A 24 18.69 -5.31 16.51
C VAL A 24 19.69 -6.45 16.55
N SER A 25 20.45 -6.56 17.64
CA SER A 25 21.28 -7.73 17.89
C SER A 25 20.40 -8.93 18.25
N LEU A 26 20.61 -10.05 17.57
CA LEU A 26 19.91 -11.32 17.85
C LEU A 26 20.72 -12.24 18.78
N THR A 27 21.82 -11.75 19.36
CA THR A 27 22.68 -12.55 20.24
C THR A 27 21.88 -13.16 21.38
N GLY A 28 21.92 -14.49 21.47
CA GLY A 28 21.21 -15.25 22.51
C GLY A 28 19.71 -15.43 22.29
N LEU A 29 19.18 -15.02 21.13
CA LEU A 29 17.82 -15.31 20.67
C LEU A 29 17.82 -16.50 19.68
N THR A 30 16.73 -17.26 19.64
CA THR A 30 16.54 -18.36 18.66
C THR A 30 15.27 -18.12 17.85
N ALA A 31 15.39 -18.19 16.54
CA ALA A 31 14.26 -18.13 15.63
C ALA A 31 13.28 -19.31 15.88
N PRO A 32 11.98 -19.16 15.57
CA PRO A 32 11.37 -18.00 14.92
C PRO A 32 11.13 -16.82 15.86
N PHE A 33 10.91 -15.64 15.27
CA PHE A 33 10.69 -14.39 15.97
C PHE A 33 9.32 -13.80 15.66
N LEU A 34 8.67 -13.27 16.70
CA LEU A 34 7.60 -12.30 16.57
C LEU A 34 8.19 -10.91 16.82
N ILE A 35 7.88 -9.99 15.93
CA ILE A 35 8.34 -8.61 15.98
C ILE A 35 7.12 -7.73 16.24
N THR A 36 7.26 -6.78 17.17
CA THR A 36 6.25 -5.76 17.42
C THR A 36 6.86 -4.35 17.34
N ALA A 37 6.10 -3.42 16.77
CA ALA A 37 6.43 -2.00 16.79
C ALA A 37 5.24 -1.20 17.31
N THR A 38 5.54 -0.17 18.08
CA THR A 38 4.58 0.79 18.61
C THR A 38 4.99 2.17 18.13
N GLU A 39 4.04 2.89 17.54
CA GLU A 39 4.19 4.29 17.17
C GLU A 39 4.26 5.17 18.43
N PRO A 40 5.23 6.10 18.56
CA PRO A 40 5.31 7.04 19.69
C PRO A 40 4.19 8.10 19.70
N SER A 41 3.44 8.23 18.62
CA SER A 41 2.53 9.36 18.32
C SER A 41 1.21 9.36 19.10
N GLY A 42 1.06 8.52 20.13
CA GLY A 42 -0.11 8.54 21.03
C GLY A 42 -1.37 7.85 20.49
N VAL A 43 -1.34 7.32 19.26
CA VAL A 43 -2.34 6.39 18.74
C VAL A 43 -1.78 4.97 18.84
N PRO A 44 -2.28 4.13 19.75
CA PRO A 44 -1.71 2.80 19.98
C PRO A 44 -2.16 1.81 18.89
N SER A 45 -1.55 1.89 17.72
CA SER A 45 -1.62 0.82 16.72
C SER A 45 -0.33 0.01 16.81
N MET A 46 -0.42 -1.18 17.42
CA MET A 46 0.71 -2.11 17.45
C MET A 46 0.82 -2.80 16.09
N LEU A 47 1.98 -2.66 15.44
CA LEU A 47 2.30 -3.40 14.22
C LEU A 47 3.01 -4.69 14.57
N TYR A 48 2.81 -5.70 13.72
CA TYR A 48 3.36 -7.04 13.87
C TYR A 48 4.12 -7.47 12.62
N SER A 49 5.14 -8.30 12.82
CA SER A 49 5.84 -9.01 11.75
C SER A 49 6.42 -10.31 12.31
N VAL A 50 6.81 -11.20 11.41
CA VAL A 50 7.28 -12.54 11.77
C VAL A 50 8.54 -12.88 11.00
N VAL A 51 9.45 -13.64 11.61
CA VAL A 51 10.67 -14.10 10.94
C VAL A 51 10.89 -15.57 11.29
N ALA A 52 10.89 -16.43 10.29
CA ALA A 52 11.06 -17.87 10.50
C ALA A 52 12.51 -18.30 10.77
N SER A 53 13.50 -17.52 10.29
CA SER A 53 14.93 -17.83 10.42
C SER A 53 15.77 -16.59 10.74
N ALA A 54 16.77 -16.74 11.61
CA ALA A 54 17.68 -15.67 12.01
C ALA A 54 18.75 -15.34 10.95
N SER A 55 18.91 -16.17 9.92
CA SER A 55 19.81 -15.95 8.80
C SER A 55 19.16 -16.33 7.48
N THR A 56 19.60 -15.65 6.42
CA THR A 56 19.34 -16.08 5.04
C THR A 56 20.34 -17.18 4.64
N ASN A 57 20.12 -17.83 3.49
CA ASN A 57 20.95 -18.93 2.97
C ASN A 57 22.45 -18.59 2.85
N ASN A 58 22.82 -17.31 2.93
CA ASN A 58 24.19 -16.82 2.74
C ASN A 58 24.80 -16.26 4.03
N GLY A 59 24.15 -16.47 5.19
CA GLY A 59 24.61 -15.93 6.49
C GLY A 59 24.41 -14.42 6.64
N ALA A 60 23.76 -13.76 5.68
CA ALA A 60 23.40 -12.35 5.80
C ALA A 60 22.31 -12.16 6.87
N PRO A 61 22.28 -10.97 7.53
CA PRO A 61 21.24 -10.64 8.50
C PRO A 61 19.84 -10.86 7.91
N ALA A 62 18.91 -11.36 8.72
CA ALA A 62 17.51 -11.38 8.34
C ALA A 62 16.98 -9.94 8.20
N THR A 63 16.29 -9.66 7.09
CA THR A 63 15.48 -8.46 6.93
C THR A 63 14.08 -8.75 7.47
N ALA A 64 13.51 -7.76 8.15
CA ALA A 64 12.13 -7.83 8.60
C ALA A 64 11.49 -6.45 8.49
N ASN A 65 10.48 -6.30 7.63
CA ASN A 65 9.69 -5.08 7.64
C ASN A 65 8.64 -5.17 8.74
N VAL A 66 8.24 -4.03 9.27
CA VAL A 66 7.12 -3.93 10.23
C VAL A 66 6.14 -2.90 9.69
N THR A 67 5.15 -3.38 8.94
CA THR A 67 4.20 -2.57 8.18
C THR A 67 2.76 -3.07 8.41
N PRO A 68 1.74 -2.34 7.93
CA PRO A 68 0.39 -2.87 7.86
C PRO A 68 0.29 -4.22 7.12
N LEU A 69 1.04 -4.41 6.03
CA LEU A 69 1.05 -5.68 5.29
C LEU A 69 1.62 -6.83 6.12
N THR A 70 2.75 -6.64 6.81
CA THR A 70 3.30 -7.69 7.69
C THR A 70 2.40 -7.99 8.89
N THR A 71 1.64 -6.98 9.33
CA THR A 71 0.62 -7.16 10.36
C THR A 71 -0.53 -8.02 9.86
N ALA A 72 -0.97 -7.81 8.61
CA ALA A 72 -1.99 -8.63 7.98
C ALA A 72 -1.52 -10.08 7.79
N VAL A 73 -0.29 -10.29 7.32
CA VAL A 73 0.34 -11.63 7.23
C VAL A 73 0.33 -12.30 8.60
N SER A 74 0.77 -11.61 9.65
CA SER A 74 0.79 -12.15 11.01
C SER A 74 -0.61 -12.53 11.53
N ALA A 75 -1.65 -11.76 11.16
CA ALA A 75 -3.03 -12.06 11.52
C ALA A 75 -3.56 -13.30 10.81
N LEU A 76 -3.30 -13.41 9.50
CA LEU A 76 -3.65 -14.56 8.64
C LEU A 76 -2.99 -15.87 9.11
N MET A 77 -1.90 -15.81 9.88
CA MET A 77 -1.28 -17.00 10.47
C MET A 77 -2.04 -17.53 11.70
N THR A 78 -3.03 -16.81 12.22
CA THR A 78 -3.70 -17.14 13.48
C THR A 78 -5.17 -17.49 13.27
N LEU A 79 -5.67 -18.48 14.02
CA LEU A 79 -7.10 -18.84 14.04
C LEU A 79 -8.00 -17.68 14.50
N SER A 80 -7.53 -16.91 15.48
CA SER A 80 -8.31 -15.81 16.09
C SER A 80 -8.25 -14.50 15.29
N GLY A 81 -7.34 -14.41 14.31
CA GLY A 81 -7.00 -13.16 13.64
C GLY A 81 -6.20 -12.17 14.49
N ASN A 82 -5.76 -12.55 15.70
CA ASN A 82 -4.98 -11.69 16.59
C ASN A 82 -3.49 -12.09 16.55
N PRO A 83 -2.62 -11.26 15.92
CA PRO A 83 -1.19 -11.52 15.82
C PRO A 83 -0.46 -11.72 17.15
N ALA A 84 -0.94 -11.08 18.23
CA ALA A 84 -0.31 -11.18 19.55
C ALA A 84 -0.26 -12.61 20.08
N THR A 85 -1.17 -13.47 19.63
CA THR A 85 -1.23 -14.88 20.04
C THR A 85 -0.01 -15.68 19.60
N LEU A 86 0.71 -15.24 18.56
CA LEU A 86 1.95 -15.86 18.09
C LEU A 86 3.08 -15.79 19.15
N ALA A 87 3.03 -14.83 20.08
CA ALA A 87 4.01 -14.74 21.16
C ALA A 87 4.04 -16.01 22.05
N ASN A 88 2.88 -16.66 22.18
CA ASN A 88 2.72 -17.90 22.95
C ASN A 88 2.71 -19.16 22.07
N ASN A 89 2.84 -19.00 20.75
CA ASN A 89 2.77 -20.09 19.79
C ASN A 89 3.79 -19.88 18.65
N ALA A 90 5.03 -19.61 19.02
CA ALA A 90 6.07 -19.27 18.05
C ALA A 90 6.37 -20.42 17.08
N SER A 91 6.11 -21.68 17.44
CA SER A 91 6.22 -22.83 16.54
C SER A 91 5.28 -22.77 15.32
N ALA A 92 4.23 -21.94 15.36
CA ALA A 92 3.38 -21.67 14.20
C ALA A 92 4.05 -20.73 13.17
N ILE A 93 5.14 -20.06 13.54
CA ILE A 93 5.90 -19.18 12.64
C ILE A 93 6.86 -20.03 11.81
N THR A 94 6.35 -20.59 10.72
CA THR A 94 7.12 -21.40 9.78
C THR A 94 7.14 -20.74 8.40
N PRO A 95 8.14 -21.05 7.54
CA PRO A 95 8.16 -20.53 6.17
C PRO A 95 6.89 -20.85 5.38
N SER A 96 6.32 -22.04 5.57
CA SER A 96 5.09 -22.46 4.87
C SER A 96 3.85 -21.71 5.37
N ALA A 97 3.77 -21.40 6.67
CA ALA A 97 2.67 -20.62 7.23
C ALA A 97 2.72 -19.16 6.74
N ILE A 98 3.93 -18.58 6.67
CA ILE A 98 4.14 -17.24 6.11
C ILE A 98 3.71 -17.20 4.64
N ALA A 99 4.21 -18.13 3.81
CA ALA A 99 3.86 -18.17 2.38
C ALA A 99 2.35 -18.37 2.13
N THR A 100 1.69 -19.17 2.98
CA THR A 100 0.23 -19.36 2.91
C THR A 100 -0.51 -18.06 3.23
N ALA A 101 -0.08 -17.35 4.27
CA ALA A 101 -0.65 -16.05 4.65
C ALA A 101 -0.40 -14.98 3.57
N GLU A 102 0.79 -14.94 2.97
CA GLU A 102 1.12 -14.05 1.85
C GLU A 102 0.23 -14.32 0.63
N THR A 103 0.03 -15.59 0.28
CA THR A 103 -0.87 -15.97 -0.83
C THR A 103 -2.31 -15.50 -0.59
N ALA A 104 -2.82 -15.66 0.64
CA ALA A 104 -4.16 -15.19 1.00
C ALA A 104 -4.25 -13.65 0.98
N LEU A 105 -3.21 -12.95 1.44
CA LEU A 105 -3.12 -11.50 1.39
C LEU A 105 -3.11 -11.01 -0.06
N ASP A 106 -2.26 -11.58 -0.92
CA ASP A 106 -2.17 -11.17 -2.32
C ASP A 106 -3.47 -11.35 -3.07
N ALA A 107 -4.19 -12.46 -2.82
CA ALA A 107 -5.52 -12.64 -3.36
C ALA A 107 -6.48 -11.54 -2.90
N ALA A 108 -6.41 -11.15 -1.62
CA ALA A 108 -7.25 -10.10 -1.04
C ALA A 108 -6.97 -8.71 -1.64
N ILE A 109 -5.73 -8.41 -2.01
CA ILE A 109 -5.31 -7.08 -2.50
C ILE A 109 -4.87 -7.06 -3.97
N ALA A 110 -5.15 -8.10 -4.75
CA ALA A 110 -4.67 -8.23 -6.14
C ALA A 110 -4.96 -6.99 -7.02
N PRO A 111 -6.15 -6.36 -6.99
CA PRO A 111 -6.38 -5.13 -7.76
C PRO A 111 -5.47 -3.97 -7.34
N ILE A 112 -5.16 -3.85 -6.04
CA ILE A 112 -4.28 -2.82 -5.49
C ILE A 112 -2.83 -3.06 -5.92
N LEU A 113 -2.38 -4.31 -5.89
CA LEU A 113 -1.05 -4.70 -6.39
C LEU A 113 -0.92 -4.34 -7.88
N SER A 114 -1.91 -4.72 -8.70
CA SER A 114 -1.92 -4.42 -10.13
C SER A 114 -1.94 -2.92 -10.42
N ALA A 115 -2.71 -2.14 -9.68
CA ALA A 115 -2.75 -0.68 -9.83
C ALA A 115 -1.38 -0.05 -9.56
N ASN A 116 -0.59 -0.62 -8.65
CA ASN A 116 0.74 -0.13 -8.28
C ASN A 116 1.89 -0.78 -9.08
N GLY A 117 1.58 -1.49 -10.17
CA GLY A 117 2.57 -2.05 -11.08
C GLY A 117 3.31 -3.28 -10.54
N ILE A 118 2.76 -3.95 -9.53
CA ILE A 118 3.34 -5.15 -8.94
C ILE A 118 2.74 -6.38 -9.63
N ALA A 119 3.55 -7.02 -10.48
CA ALA A 119 3.13 -8.17 -11.28
C ALA A 119 3.39 -9.54 -10.59
N THR A 120 4.24 -9.55 -9.55
CA THR A 120 4.58 -10.75 -8.77
C THR A 120 4.16 -10.55 -7.32
N SER A 121 3.81 -11.65 -6.64
CA SER A 121 3.64 -11.69 -5.17
C SER A 121 4.86 -11.05 -4.50
N PRO A 122 4.71 -9.86 -3.86
CA PRO A 122 5.80 -9.27 -3.11
C PRO A 122 6.02 -10.10 -1.83
N ASP A 123 7.26 -10.20 -1.36
CA ASP A 123 7.55 -10.66 0.01
C ASP A 123 7.54 -9.42 0.92
N PRO A 124 6.42 -9.10 1.61
CA PRO A 124 6.33 -7.93 2.46
C PRO A 124 7.21 -8.04 3.71
N VAL A 125 7.68 -9.24 4.06
CA VAL A 125 8.43 -9.51 5.30
C VAL A 125 9.93 -9.35 5.08
N GLY A 126 10.50 -10.12 4.16
CA GLY A 126 11.93 -10.34 4.00
C GLY A 126 12.60 -9.49 2.92
N THR A 127 11.85 -8.79 2.07
CA THR A 127 12.42 -7.90 1.04
C THR A 127 12.71 -6.52 1.61
N VAL A 128 13.87 -5.93 1.29
CA VAL A 128 14.20 -4.57 1.73
C VAL A 128 13.13 -3.57 1.28
N PHE A 129 12.54 -2.86 2.25
CA PHE A 129 11.52 -1.86 2.01
C PHE A 129 12.11 -0.45 1.91
N THR A 130 11.56 0.35 0.99
CA THR A 130 11.89 1.77 0.83
C THR A 130 10.61 2.61 0.86
N PRO A 131 10.44 3.54 1.82
CA PRO A 131 9.26 4.39 1.91
C PRO A 131 9.34 5.55 0.90
N ASN A 132 9.04 5.27 -0.37
CA ASN A 132 9.17 6.22 -1.49
C ASN A 132 7.85 6.57 -2.20
N GLN A 133 6.72 6.18 -1.63
CA GLN A 133 5.34 6.34 -2.13
C GLN A 133 5.10 5.68 -3.50
N THR A 134 5.85 4.63 -3.83
CA THR A 134 5.69 3.86 -5.07
C THR A 134 5.74 2.37 -4.80
N GLY A 135 5.28 1.55 -5.76
CA GLY A 135 5.31 0.09 -5.63
C GLY A 135 4.63 -0.38 -4.35
N VAL A 136 5.33 -1.17 -3.53
CA VAL A 136 4.80 -1.73 -2.27
C VAL A 136 4.46 -0.64 -1.24
N ASP A 137 5.16 0.50 -1.25
CA ASP A 137 4.83 1.61 -0.35
C ASP A 137 3.47 2.23 -0.70
N ALA A 138 3.20 2.43 -1.99
CA ALA A 138 1.89 2.89 -2.45
C ALA A 138 0.76 1.88 -2.16
N VAL A 139 1.07 0.58 -2.09
CA VAL A 139 0.13 -0.46 -1.64
C VAL A 139 -0.17 -0.31 -0.15
N ILE A 140 0.86 -0.10 0.68
CA ILE A 140 0.69 0.16 2.11
C ILE A 140 -0.18 1.40 2.34
N ASP A 141 0.05 2.46 1.56
CA ASP A 141 -0.74 3.69 1.60
C ASP A 141 -2.19 3.52 1.09
N SER A 142 -2.50 2.40 0.45
CA SER A 142 -3.83 2.13 -0.15
C SER A 142 -4.75 1.31 0.75
N ILE A 143 -4.23 0.77 1.87
CA ILE A 143 -4.97 -0.14 2.75
C ILE A 143 -4.96 0.33 4.19
N ALA A 144 -5.88 -0.21 4.98
CA ALA A 144 -5.83 -0.13 6.43
C ALA A 144 -6.00 -1.53 7.03
N VAL A 145 -5.28 -1.78 8.13
CA VAL A 145 -5.48 -2.96 8.97
C VAL A 145 -6.02 -2.48 10.31
N THR A 146 -7.21 -2.91 10.67
CA THR A 146 -7.94 -2.43 11.85
C THR A 146 -8.47 -3.62 12.67
N PRO A 147 -8.87 -3.40 13.93
CA PRO A 147 -9.70 -4.38 14.62
C PRO A 147 -10.92 -4.76 13.77
N SER A 148 -11.29 -6.03 13.84
CA SER A 148 -12.47 -6.52 13.15
C SER A 148 -13.75 -5.89 13.71
N ALA A 149 -14.65 -5.47 12.82
CA ALA A 149 -15.96 -4.95 13.16
C ALA A 149 -17.02 -6.04 13.37
N THR A 150 -16.80 -7.24 12.83
CA THR A 150 -17.79 -8.33 12.77
C THR A 150 -17.32 -9.64 13.39
N GLY A 151 -16.06 -9.71 13.84
CA GLY A 151 -15.43 -10.90 14.38
C GLY A 151 -14.31 -10.57 15.37
N SER A 152 -13.45 -11.56 15.65
CA SER A 152 -12.27 -11.38 16.50
C SER A 152 -11.02 -11.07 15.68
N GLY A 153 -10.06 -10.37 16.27
CA GLY A 153 -8.77 -10.10 15.63
C GLY A 153 -8.83 -8.93 14.67
N LEU A 154 -8.15 -9.06 13.53
CA LEU A 154 -7.96 -7.96 12.57
C LEU A 154 -8.73 -8.17 11.27
N GLN A 155 -8.94 -7.08 10.56
CA GLN A 155 -9.47 -7.03 9.20
C GLN A 155 -8.61 -6.11 8.34
N ILE A 156 -8.64 -6.31 7.02
CA ILE A 156 -8.04 -5.40 6.04
C ILE A 156 -9.13 -4.73 5.21
N THR A 157 -8.96 -3.45 4.95
CA THR A 157 -9.82 -2.65 4.06
C THR A 157 -8.97 -1.90 3.04
N SER A 158 -9.60 -1.53 1.93
CA SER A 158 -9.02 -0.58 0.98
C SER A 158 -9.49 0.82 1.34
N LEU A 159 -8.60 1.81 1.25
CA LEU A 159 -8.99 3.22 1.39
C LEU A 159 -9.91 3.71 0.26
N ALA A 160 -10.04 2.93 -0.83
CA ALA A 160 -11.02 3.17 -1.89
C ALA A 160 -12.47 2.97 -1.43
N ASN A 161 -12.68 2.01 -0.53
CA ASN A 161 -13.98 1.60 -0.02
C ASN A 161 -13.80 0.95 1.36
N PRO A 162 -13.77 1.75 2.44
CA PRO A 162 -13.54 1.26 3.79
C PRO A 162 -14.70 0.40 4.33
N ASP A 163 -15.88 0.44 3.69
CA ASP A 163 -17.05 -0.35 4.08
C ASP A 163 -16.93 -1.82 3.65
N THR A 164 -15.99 -2.13 2.75
CA THR A 164 -15.67 -3.50 2.35
C THR A 164 -14.41 -3.96 3.07
N ALA A 165 -14.58 -4.89 4.03
CA ALA A 165 -13.51 -5.46 4.81
C ALA A 165 -13.36 -6.96 4.56
N ILE A 166 -12.12 -7.44 4.57
CA ILE A 166 -11.80 -8.86 4.60
C ILE A 166 -11.27 -9.20 5.98
N GLN A 167 -11.94 -10.14 6.64
CA GLN A 167 -11.49 -10.67 7.92
C GLN A 167 -10.16 -11.41 7.75
N LEU A 168 -9.21 -11.20 8.66
CA LEU A 168 -7.89 -11.84 8.61
C LEU A 168 -7.80 -12.93 9.67
N ASN A 169 -7.70 -14.19 9.24
CA ASN A 169 -7.37 -15.34 10.07
C ASN A 169 -6.91 -16.51 9.17
N SER A 170 -6.44 -17.60 9.78
CA SER A 170 -5.94 -18.77 9.04
C SER A 170 -6.98 -19.53 8.22
N GLY A 171 -8.27 -19.22 8.39
CA GLY A 171 -9.37 -19.75 7.59
C GLY A 171 -9.89 -18.78 6.51
N THR A 172 -9.27 -17.60 6.35
CA THR A 172 -9.70 -16.61 5.36
C THR A 172 -9.64 -17.18 3.95
N THR A 173 -10.77 -17.11 3.25
CA THR A 173 -10.88 -17.38 1.81
C THR A 173 -11.35 -16.11 1.11
N VAL A 174 -10.72 -15.76 -0.01
CA VAL A 174 -11.02 -14.53 -0.74
C VAL A 174 -11.95 -14.85 -1.90
N SER A 175 -13.24 -14.53 -1.73
CA SER A 175 -14.25 -14.65 -2.79
C SER A 175 -14.39 -13.36 -3.62
N ALA A 176 -14.05 -12.22 -3.03
CA ALA A 176 -13.97 -10.93 -3.70
C ALA A 176 -12.77 -10.14 -3.15
N ALA A 177 -11.89 -9.70 -4.04
CA ALA A 177 -10.73 -8.89 -3.67
C ALA A 177 -11.14 -7.43 -3.39
N LEU A 178 -10.32 -6.73 -2.61
CA LEU A 178 -10.49 -5.31 -2.33
C LEU A 178 -10.24 -4.48 -3.59
N ALA A 179 -11.09 -3.47 -3.80
CA ALA A 179 -10.94 -2.54 -4.92
C ALA A 179 -9.70 -1.65 -4.73
N ALA A 180 -8.99 -1.35 -5.81
CA ALA A 180 -7.93 -0.36 -5.78
C ALA A 180 -8.49 1.06 -5.62
N PRO A 181 -7.82 1.95 -4.86
CA PRO A 181 -8.13 3.37 -4.90
C PRO A 181 -8.05 3.88 -6.33
N ALA A 182 -9.00 4.72 -6.74
CA ALA A 182 -8.90 5.41 -8.02
C ALA A 182 -7.60 6.23 -8.01
N GLN A 183 -6.59 5.77 -8.75
CA GLN A 183 -5.28 6.41 -8.77
C GLN A 183 -5.42 7.91 -9.08
N ARG A 184 -4.57 8.73 -8.45
CA ARG A 184 -4.28 10.11 -8.88
C ARG A 184 -3.85 10.20 -10.36
N ALA A 185 -3.58 9.08 -11.03
CA ALA A 185 -3.25 8.96 -12.45
C ALA A 185 -4.39 9.40 -13.41
N LYS A 186 -5.62 9.62 -12.94
CA LYS A 186 -6.63 10.33 -13.75
C LYS A 186 -6.54 11.86 -13.64
N LEU A 187 -5.98 12.41 -12.56
CA LEU A 187 -5.95 13.87 -12.39
C LEU A 187 -4.99 14.55 -13.36
N SER A 188 -3.85 13.93 -13.68
CA SER A 188 -2.89 14.45 -14.67
C SER A 188 -3.41 14.36 -16.12
N GLY A 189 -4.09 13.27 -16.47
CA GLY A 189 -4.72 13.08 -17.80
C GLY A 189 -5.99 13.93 -18.01
N GLU A 190 -6.82 14.08 -16.98
CA GLU A 190 -8.01 14.93 -17.03
C GLU A 190 -7.65 16.42 -17.01
N LEU A 191 -6.65 16.86 -16.22
CA LEU A 191 -6.14 18.25 -16.35
C LEU A 191 -5.51 18.51 -17.72
N ALA A 192 -4.74 17.57 -18.28
CA ALA A 192 -4.12 17.74 -19.59
C ALA A 192 -5.15 17.82 -20.73
N SER A 193 -6.21 17.01 -20.66
CA SER A 193 -7.31 17.05 -21.62
C SER A 193 -8.23 18.27 -21.44
N LEU A 194 -8.43 18.77 -20.21
CA LEU A 194 -9.13 20.04 -19.95
C LEU A 194 -8.30 21.25 -20.44
N ALA A 195 -6.97 21.24 -20.28
CA ALA A 195 -6.07 22.27 -20.79
C ALA A 195 -6.01 22.32 -22.32
N CYS A 196 -6.20 21.19 -23.01
CA CYS A 196 -6.32 21.15 -24.47
C CYS A 196 -7.66 21.72 -24.95
N ARG A 197 -8.77 21.47 -24.22
CA ARG A 197 -10.09 22.04 -24.53
C ARG A 197 -10.17 23.55 -24.33
N LEU A 198 -9.37 24.13 -23.42
CA LEU A 198 -9.38 25.57 -23.14
C LEU A 198 -8.52 26.41 -24.12
N ARG A 199 -7.75 25.79 -25.03
CA ARG A 199 -6.80 26.51 -25.90
C ARG A 199 -7.34 26.97 -27.26
N VAL A 200 -8.61 26.71 -27.59
CA VAL A 200 -9.27 27.26 -28.79
C VAL A 200 -10.36 28.24 -28.37
N GLY A 201 -9.93 29.43 -27.93
CA GLY A 201 -10.82 30.47 -27.46
C GLY A 201 -10.14 31.83 -27.33
N ARG A 202 -9.22 32.17 -28.23
CA ARG A 202 -8.70 33.55 -28.33
C ARG A 202 -8.45 33.90 -29.80
N SER A 203 -9.51 34.29 -30.51
CA SER A 203 -9.34 34.97 -31.79
C SER A 203 -8.83 36.39 -31.53
N GLY A 204 -7.66 36.69 -32.05
CA GLY A 204 -7.24 38.04 -32.43
C GLY A 204 -6.37 37.94 -33.68
N PRO A 205 -5.95 39.05 -34.32
CA PRO A 205 -6.26 40.45 -34.03
C PRO A 205 -6.85 41.20 -35.25
N ARG A 206 -7.26 42.45 -35.01
CA ARG A 206 -7.53 43.48 -36.02
C ARG A 206 -6.21 43.93 -36.64
N ASP A 207 -6.13 44.00 -37.97
CA ASP A 207 -5.27 44.91 -38.72
C ASP A 207 -5.84 45.10 -40.14
N GLY A 208 -5.81 46.35 -40.62
CA GLY A 208 -6.56 46.79 -41.79
C GLY A 208 -5.73 47.04 -43.05
N TYR A 209 -6.47 47.54 -44.06
CA TYR A 209 -6.06 48.32 -45.25
C TYR A 209 -5.27 47.61 -46.37
N LEU A 210 -5.96 47.28 -47.48
CA LEU A 210 -5.88 47.92 -48.82
C LEU A 210 -6.31 46.97 -49.96
N GLY A 211 -7.15 47.48 -50.87
CA GLY A 211 -6.90 47.31 -52.32
C GLY A 211 -7.90 46.48 -53.16
N GLN A 212 -8.69 47.24 -53.94
CA GLN A 212 -9.02 47.01 -55.37
C GLN A 212 -10.22 46.13 -55.79
N GLN A 213 -11.09 46.82 -56.55
CA GLN A 213 -11.86 46.39 -57.73
C GLN A 213 -13.04 45.40 -57.58
N LEU A 214 -14.27 45.89 -57.77
CA LEU A 214 -15.06 45.71 -59.02
C LEU A 214 -16.44 46.40 -58.92
N HIS A 215 -16.65 47.44 -59.73
CA HIS A 215 -17.96 47.92 -60.21
C HIS A 215 -18.46 46.95 -61.31
N PRO A 216 -19.77 46.70 -61.48
CA PRO A 216 -20.72 47.62 -62.13
C PRO A 216 -22.12 47.62 -61.45
N GLY A 217 -22.89 48.71 -61.36
CA GLY A 217 -23.56 49.43 -62.45
C GLY A 217 -25.07 49.54 -62.16
N ASP A 218 -25.61 50.75 -62.28
CA ASP A 218 -27.02 51.15 -62.51
C ASP A 218 -28.12 51.10 -61.41
N ARG A 219 -28.45 52.29 -60.90
CA ARG A 219 -29.79 52.98 -60.93
C ARG A 219 -29.78 54.13 -59.90
N ARG A 220 -29.44 55.37 -60.27
CA ARG A 220 -30.31 56.45 -60.79
C ARG A 220 -31.64 56.68 -60.04
N GLU A 221 -31.67 57.88 -59.46
CA GLU A 221 -32.77 58.86 -59.34
C GLU A 221 -33.59 58.95 -58.02
N LEU A 222 -33.30 60.04 -57.28
CA LEU A 222 -34.21 60.84 -56.44
C LEU A 222 -35.21 61.57 -57.36
N PRO A 223 -36.44 61.91 -56.94
CA PRO A 223 -36.72 63.11 -56.10
C PRO A 223 -37.97 62.92 -55.20
N GLU A 224 -38.48 63.81 -54.34
CA GLU A 224 -38.24 65.20 -53.87
C GLU A 224 -38.34 65.23 -52.34
#